data_AF-A0A9E2HJ26-F1
#
_entry.id   AF-A0A9E2HJ26-F1
#
_cell.length_a   1.000
_cell.length_b   1.000
_cell.length_c   1.000
_cell.angle_alpha   90.00
_cell.angle_beta   90.00
_cell.angle_gamma   90.00
#
_symmetry.space_group_name_H-M   'P 1'
#
loop_
_entity.id
_entity.type
_entity.pdbx_description
1 polymer ?
#
loop_
_entity_poly.entity_id
_entity_poly.type
_entity_poly.pdbx_seq_one_letter_code
_entity_poly.pdbx_strand_id
1 'polypeptide(L)' 'MLRTAARLGVGPEGFWRLSLREWRMLTERPGGGALMGRQDFERMAGAWPD' A
#
# COMPACT_ATOMS: atom_id res chain seq x y z
N MET A 1 -0.95 -12.35 5.88
CA MET A 1 -0.01 -11.56 6.70
C MET A 1 1.35 -12.24 6.83
N LEU A 2 1.46 -13.45 7.37
CA LEU A 2 2.75 -14.17 7.49
C LEU A 2 3.51 -14.34 6.14
N ARG A 3 2.80 -14.69 5.06
CA ARG A 3 3.38 -14.78 3.71
C ARG A 3 3.93 -13.44 3.20
N THR A 4 3.25 -12.34 3.51
CA THR A 4 3.71 -10.99 3.17
C THR A 4 4.94 -10.62 4.00
N ALA A 5 4.95 -10.98 5.29
CA ALA A 5 6.08 -10.79 6.18
C ALA A 5 7.32 -11.53 5.66
N ALA A 6 7.16 -12.80 5.25
CA ALA A 6 8.21 -13.59 4.63
C ALA A 6 8.75 -12.94 3.34
N ARG A 7 7.85 -12.39 2.50
CA ARG A 7 8.25 -11.64 1.28
C ARG A 7 9.02 -10.34 1.59
N LEU A 8 8.79 -9.75 2.75
CA LEU A 8 9.52 -8.58 3.26
C LEU A 8 10.76 -8.96 4.08
N GLY A 9 11.12 -10.25 4.17
CA GLY A 9 12.27 -10.74 4.93
C GLY A 9 12.05 -10.83 6.45
N VAL A 10 10.82 -10.68 6.92
CA VAL A 10 10.46 -10.82 8.35
C VAL A 10 10.15 -12.28 8.65
N GLY A 11 11.01 -12.91 9.45
CA GLY A 11 10.80 -14.27 9.97
C GLY A 11 9.60 -14.37 10.92
N PRO A 12 9.09 -15.59 11.19
CA PRO A 12 7.87 -15.79 11.97
C PRO A 12 7.96 -15.21 13.39
N GLU A 13 9.08 -15.40 14.10
CA GLU A 13 9.29 -14.84 15.43
C GLU A 13 9.33 -13.30 15.41
N GLY A 14 9.95 -12.73 14.37
CA GLY A 14 9.96 -11.29 14.14
C GLY A 14 8.57 -10.74 13.90
N PHE A 15 7.75 -11.44 13.12
CA PHE A 15 6.36 -11.07 12.84
C PHE A 15 5.51 -11.03 14.11
N TRP A 16 5.61 -12.04 14.98
CA TRP A 16 4.82 -12.09 16.22
C TRP A 16 5.21 -11.04 17.26
N ARG A 17 6.41 -10.46 17.14
CA ARG A 17 6.87 -9.35 17.99
C ARG A 17 6.42 -7.97 17.48
N LEU A 18 5.99 -7.85 16.23
CA LEU A 18 5.52 -6.58 15.68
C LEU A 18 4.14 -6.23 16.24
N SER A 19 3.98 -4.96 16.60
CA SER A 19 2.66 -4.39 16.84
C SER A 19 1.88 -4.21 15.53
N LEU A 20 0.55 -4.13 15.64
CA LEU A 20 -0.32 -3.85 14.48
C LEU A 20 0.03 -2.53 13.79
N ARG A 21 0.50 -1.53 14.55
CA ARG A 21 0.94 -0.23 14.01
C ARG A 21 2.20 -0.36 13.17
N GLU A 22 3.20 -1.10 13.64
CA GLU A 22 4.45 -1.32 12.89
C GLU A 22 4.18 -2.15 11.65
N TRP A 23 3.34 -3.18 11.75
CA TRP A 23 2.92 -3.97 10.60
C TRP A 23 2.20 -3.11 9.54
N ARG A 24 1.33 -2.20 9.98
CA ARG A 24 0.67 -1.22 9.10
C ARG A 24 1.69 -0.32 8.42
N MET A 25 2.68 0.23 9.12
CA MET A 25 3.72 1.04 8.49
C MET A 25 4.52 0.28 7.42
N LEU A 26 4.74 -1.03 7.59
CA LEU A 26 5.49 -1.85 6.64
C LEU A 26 4.67 -2.24 5.40
N THR A 27 3.33 -2.26 5.49
CA THR A 27 2.47 -2.83 4.45
C THR A 27 1.45 -1.87 3.86
N GLU A 28 1.10 -0.81 4.58
CA GLU A 28 0.29 0.28 4.07
C GLU A 28 1.16 1.12 3.14
N ARG A 29 0.75 1.18 1.87
CA ARG A 29 1.31 2.13 0.93
C ARG A 29 0.95 3.54 1.42
N PRO A 30 1.92 4.46 1.60
CA PRO A 30 1.59 5.85 1.90
C PRO A 30 0.82 6.40 0.70
N GLY A 31 -0.48 6.61 0.87
CA GLY A 31 -1.40 6.90 -0.22
C GLY A 31 -2.39 5.78 -0.49
N GLY A 32 -3.19 5.40 0.51
CA GLY A 32 -4.53 4.85 0.28
C GLY A 32 -5.48 5.86 -0.39
N GLY A 33 -4.97 6.73 -1.26
CA GLY A 33 -5.78 7.36 -2.29
C GLY A 33 -6.11 6.28 -3.29
N ALA A 34 -7.39 6.15 -3.65
CA ALA A 34 -7.83 5.26 -4.69
C ALA A 34 -6.83 5.29 -5.86
N LEU A 35 -6.45 4.11 -6.36
CA LEU A 35 -5.84 4.02 -7.69
C LEU A 35 -6.71 4.90 -8.60
N MET A 36 -6.13 5.93 -9.22
CA MET A 36 -6.87 6.94 -9.95
C MET A 36 -7.92 6.25 -10.82
N GLY A 37 -9.20 6.46 -10.49
CA GLY A 37 -10.27 5.77 -11.17
C GLY A 37 -10.30 6.18 -12.63
N ARG A 38 -10.84 5.33 -13.50
CA ARG A 38 -10.96 5.65 -14.94
C ARG A 38 -11.62 7.02 -15.18
N GLN A 39 -12.61 7.36 -14.37
CA GLN A 39 -13.30 8.66 -14.44
C GLN A 39 -12.41 9.84 -14.01
N ASP A 40 -11.57 9.67 -12.99
CA ASP A 40 -10.65 10.73 -12.55
C ASP A 40 -9.54 10.94 -13.58
N PHE A 41 -9.10 9.85 -14.22
CA PHE A 41 -8.17 9.91 -15.34
C PHE A 41 -8.76 10.68 -16.54
N GLU A 42 -10.01 10.38 -16.93
CA GLU A 42 -10.69 11.09 -18.02
C GLU A 42 -10.92 12.57 -17.71
N ARG A 43 -11.26 12.90 -16.46
CA ARG A 43 -11.38 14.29 -16.01
C ARG A 43 -10.03 15.03 -16.09
N MET A 44 -8.95 14.38 -15.67
CA MET A 44 -7.60 14.96 -15.73
C MET A 44 -7.15 15.16 -17.17
N ALA A 45 -7.37 14.17 -18.05
CA ALA A 45 -7.04 14.26 -19.48
C ALA A 45 -7.83 15.35 -20.21
N GLY A 46 -9.09 15.57 -19.83
CA GLY A 46 -9.87 16.69 -20.37
C GLY A 46 -9.44 18.06 -19.85
N ALA A 47 -8.87 18.13 -18.64
CA ALA A 47 -8.41 19.38 -18.04
C ALA A 47 -7.04 19.84 -18.56
N TRP A 48 -6.21 18.92 -19.05
CA TRP A 48 -4.90 19.19 -19.64
C TRP A 48 -4.78 18.49 -21.00
N PRO A 49 -5.36 19.09 -22.05
CA PRO A 49 -5.24 18.60 -23.42
C PRO A 49 -3.98 19.20 -24.07
N ASP A 50 -2.86 18.49 -23.96
CA ASP A 50 -1.59 18.79 -24.63
C ASP A 50 -1.07 17.60 -25.46
#